data_AF-A0A8H8YYN8-F1
#
_entry.id   AF-A0A8H8YYN8-F1
#
_cell.length_a   1.000
_cell.length_b   1.000
_cell.length_c   1.000
_cell.angle_alpha   90.00
_cell.angle_beta   90.00
_cell.angle_gamma   90.00
#
_symmetry.space_group_name_H-M   'P 1'
#
loop_
_entity.id
_entity.type
_entity.pdbx_description
1 polymer ?
#
loop_
_entity_poly.entity_id
_entity_poly.type
_entity_poly.pdbx_seq_one_letter_code
_entity_poly.pdbx_strand_id
1 'polypeptide(L)'
;MANVSWSISIQVAGGPTVTAVEGPIAAEATDRIEVSIAAGDVDKEVSLQPGPVSGIYLLLIKSSQYGNGTEITYKVSDGTTDGAAIELAGPQFNSGGAGVHLGLDPLSLKFSNASAHPAHIEIFIARDATP
;
A
#
# COMPACT_ATOMS: atom_id res chain seq x y z
N MET A 1 0.82 12.96 -16.09
CA MET A 1 -0.25 13.54 -15.26
C MET A 1 -1.61 12.86 -15.45
N ALA A 2 -2.14 12.27 -14.36
CA ALA A 2 -3.48 11.70 -14.23
C ALA A 2 -4.21 12.39 -13.06
N ASN A 3 -5.53 12.58 -13.20
CA ASN A 3 -6.36 13.11 -12.12
C ASN A 3 -6.94 11.97 -11.29
N VAL A 4 -6.54 11.88 -10.03
CA VAL A 4 -7.03 10.87 -9.10
C VAL A 4 -8.03 11.53 -8.15
N SER A 5 -9.20 10.91 -8.03
CA SER A 5 -10.17 11.23 -6.98
C SER A 5 -10.49 9.95 -6.24
N TRP A 6 -10.65 10.05 -4.92
CA TRP A 6 -10.97 8.89 -4.09
C TRP A 6 -12.14 9.19 -3.15
N SER A 7 -12.85 8.13 -2.77
CA SER A 7 -13.86 8.16 -1.73
C SER A 7 -13.75 6.91 -0.84
N ILE A 8 -13.93 7.09 0.46
CA ILE A 8 -14.04 6.01 1.43
C ILE A 8 -15.38 6.14 2.13
N SER A 9 -16.03 5.00 2.36
CA SER A 9 -17.27 4.88 3.11
C SER A 9 -17.09 3.84 4.20
N ILE A 10 -17.31 4.25 5.45
CA ILE A 10 -17.28 3.38 6.63
C ILE A 10 -18.71 3.24 7.12
N GLN A 11 -19.20 2.00 7.11
CA GLN A 11 -20.57 1.67 7.50
C GLN A 11 -20.58 1.03 8.90
N VAL A 12 -21.31 1.64 9.82
CA VAL A 12 -21.55 1.08 11.15
C VAL A 12 -22.88 0.34 11.13
N ALA A 13 -22.89 -0.95 11.48
CA ALA A 13 -24.13 -1.73 11.54
C ALA A 13 -25.12 -1.11 12.54
N GLY A 14 -26.31 -0.73 12.06
CA GLY A 14 -27.32 -0.02 12.86
C GLY A 14 -26.95 1.43 13.20
N GLY A 15 -25.87 1.96 12.64
CA GLY A 15 -25.32 3.28 12.92
C GLY A 15 -25.16 4.15 11.67
N PRO A 16 -24.46 5.29 11.79
CA PRO A 16 -24.22 6.18 10.68
C PRO A 16 -23.25 5.61 9.65
N THR A 17 -23.29 6.17 8.45
CA THR A 17 -22.23 6.04 7.45
C THR A 17 -21.33 7.27 7.54
N VAL A 18 -20.02 7.06 7.65
CA VAL A 18 -19.01 8.10 7.59
C VAL A 18 -18.35 8.06 6.22
N THR A 19 -18.29 9.18 5.52
CA THR A 19 -17.64 9.28 4.21
C THR A 19 -16.50 10.29 4.24
N ALA A 20 -15.45 9.99 3.49
CA ALA A 20 -14.35 10.90 3.20
C ALA A 20 -14.11 10.91 1.69
N VAL A 21 -13.80 12.08 1.14
CA VAL A 21 -13.53 12.28 -0.29
C VAL A 21 -12.40 13.28 -0.48
N GLU A 22 -11.61 13.10 -1.52
CA GLU A 22 -10.59 14.05 -1.94
C GLU A 22 -10.41 13.98 -3.46
N GLY A 23 -10.04 15.11 -4.05
CA GLY A 23 -9.69 15.23 -5.46
C GLY A 23 -10.30 16.47 -6.13
N PRO A 24 -9.88 16.76 -7.37
CA PRO A 24 -8.89 16.01 -8.15
C PRO A 24 -7.45 16.24 -7.63
N ILE A 25 -6.71 15.15 -7.45
CA ILE A 25 -5.27 15.16 -7.17
C ILE A 25 -4.55 14.99 -8.50
N ALA A 26 -3.75 15.99 -8.88
CA ALA A 26 -2.88 15.91 -10.04
C ALA A 26 -1.66 15.05 -9.70
N ALA A 27 -1.71 13.76 -10.04
CA ALA A 27 -0.60 12.84 -9.88
C ALA A 27 0.20 12.78 -11.19
N GLU A 28 1.53 12.80 -11.12
CA GLU A 28 2.35 12.64 -12.32
C GLU A 28 2.37 11.20 -12.80
N ALA A 29 2.41 10.26 -11.85
CA ALA A 29 2.38 8.84 -12.11
C ALA A 29 1.34 8.15 -11.22
N THR A 30 0.73 7.11 -11.78
CA THR A 30 -0.15 6.19 -11.07
C THR A 30 0.19 4.78 -11.50
N ASP A 31 0.28 3.85 -10.54
CA ASP A 31 0.45 2.44 -10.83
C ASP A 31 -0.58 1.60 -10.09
N ARG A 32 -1.04 0.55 -10.76
CA ARG A 32 -1.78 -0.55 -10.16
C ARG A 32 -0.93 -1.82 -10.32
N ILE A 33 -0.51 -2.38 -9.20
CA ILE A 33 0.35 -3.56 -9.16
C ILE A 33 -0.42 -4.70 -8.51
N GLU A 34 -0.39 -5.86 -9.13
CA GLU A 34 -0.99 -7.09 -8.63
C GLU A 34 0.11 -8.15 -8.48
N VAL A 35 0.20 -8.76 -7.30
CA VAL A 35 1.22 -9.76 -7.00
C VAL A 35 0.62 -10.92 -6.22
N SER A 36 0.92 -12.13 -6.69
CA SER A 36 0.63 -13.35 -5.94
C SER A 36 1.83 -13.72 -5.08
N ILE A 37 1.63 -13.86 -3.78
CA ILE A 37 2.61 -14.36 -2.82
C ILE A 37 2.20 -15.77 -2.38
N ALA A 38 3.06 -16.75 -2.59
CA ALA A 38 2.80 -18.14 -2.19
C ALA A 38 2.91 -18.30 -0.66
N ALA A 39 2.35 -19.38 -0.12
CA ALA A 39 2.59 -19.74 1.27
C ALA A 39 4.09 -20.02 1.48
N GLY A 40 4.68 -19.41 2.51
CA GLY A 40 6.11 -19.50 2.81
C GLY A 40 7.01 -18.56 2.02
N ASP A 41 6.48 -17.72 1.12
CA ASP A 41 7.29 -16.68 0.46
C ASP A 41 7.85 -15.72 1.54
N VAL A 42 9.15 -15.42 1.44
CA VAL A 42 9.86 -14.49 2.31
C VAL A 42 10.45 -13.38 1.46
N ASP A 43 10.18 -12.12 1.85
CA ASP A 43 10.70 -10.90 1.24
C ASP A 43 10.56 -10.87 -0.29
N LYS A 44 9.42 -11.34 -0.81
CA LYS A 44 9.08 -11.24 -2.23
C LYS A 44 8.98 -9.79 -2.64
N GLU A 45 9.93 -9.36 -3.47
CA GLU A 45 10.06 -7.98 -3.87
C GLU A 45 9.02 -7.58 -4.92
N VAL A 46 8.43 -6.40 -4.69
CA VAL A 46 7.51 -5.71 -5.57
C VAL A 46 8.06 -4.32 -5.78
N SER A 47 8.61 -4.07 -6.96
CA SER A 47 9.12 -2.75 -7.31
C SER A 47 7.99 -1.73 -7.32
N LEU A 48 8.22 -0.62 -6.64
CA LEU A 48 7.46 0.61 -6.81
C LEU A 48 8.27 1.52 -7.74
N GLN A 49 7.64 2.56 -8.27
CA GLN A 49 8.43 3.62 -8.90
C GLN A 49 9.32 4.28 -7.82
N PRO A 50 10.59 4.61 -8.11
CA PRO A 50 11.48 5.27 -7.16
C PRO A 50 11.06 6.71 -6.90
N GLY A 51 11.06 7.20 -5.66
CA GLY A 51 10.80 8.61 -5.37
C GLY A 51 10.68 8.90 -3.88
N PRO A 52 10.69 10.18 -3.49
CA PRO A 52 10.54 10.54 -2.08
C PRO A 52 9.17 10.11 -1.57
N VAL A 53 9.11 9.63 -0.34
CA VAL A 53 7.86 9.20 0.30
C VAL A 53 6.85 10.34 0.41
N SER A 54 7.33 11.58 0.54
CA SER A 54 6.51 12.79 0.54
C SER A 54 5.81 13.06 -0.81
N GLY A 55 6.29 12.46 -1.89
CA GLY A 55 5.68 12.53 -3.21
C GLY A 55 4.49 11.57 -3.36
N ILE A 56 4.21 10.68 -2.39
CA ILE A 56 3.07 9.76 -2.45
C ILE A 56 1.81 10.48 -2.00
N TYR A 57 0.92 10.76 -2.94
CA TYR A 57 -0.38 11.37 -2.66
C TYR A 57 -1.41 10.35 -2.20
N LEU A 58 -1.34 9.14 -2.75
CA LEU A 58 -2.24 8.04 -2.42
C LEU A 58 -1.48 6.72 -2.46
N LEU A 59 -1.68 5.88 -1.44
CA LEU A 59 -1.25 4.48 -1.42
C LEU A 59 -2.36 3.62 -0.82
N LEU A 60 -2.87 2.68 -1.59
CA LEU A 60 -3.76 1.61 -1.15
C LEU A 60 -3.02 0.29 -1.27
N ILE A 61 -2.94 -0.46 -0.18
CA ILE A 61 -2.47 -1.85 -0.16
C ILE A 61 -3.61 -2.70 0.37
N LYS A 62 -4.06 -3.68 -0.39
CA LYS A 62 -5.06 -4.65 0.05
C LYS A 62 -4.67 -6.06 -0.39
N SER A 63 -5.27 -7.05 0.26
CA SER A 63 -5.02 -8.46 0.00
C SER A 63 -6.34 -9.23 -0.09
N SER A 64 -6.31 -10.36 -0.80
CA SER A 64 -7.40 -11.34 -0.81
C SER A 64 -7.59 -12.05 0.54
N GLN A 65 -6.56 -12.06 1.39
CA GLN A 65 -6.60 -12.57 2.76
C GLN A 65 -5.58 -11.82 3.63
N TYR A 66 -5.79 -11.75 4.93
CA TYR A 66 -4.88 -11.10 5.87
C TYR A 66 -4.37 -12.06 6.96
N GLY A 67 -4.70 -13.36 6.82
CA GLY A 67 -4.45 -14.37 7.84
C GLY A 67 -5.19 -14.08 9.15
N ASN A 68 -4.62 -14.55 10.26
CA ASN A 68 -5.06 -14.20 11.63
C ASN A 68 -4.38 -12.91 12.16
N GLY A 69 -4.05 -11.97 11.27
CA GLY A 69 -3.33 -10.73 11.60
C GLY A 69 -1.85 -10.83 11.21
N THR A 70 -1.07 -11.67 11.87
CA THR A 70 0.42 -11.64 11.75
C THR A 70 1.03 -12.38 10.56
N GLU A 71 0.21 -12.96 9.69
CA GLU A 71 0.70 -13.95 8.71
C GLU A 71 1.16 -13.31 7.40
N ILE A 72 0.66 -12.12 7.06
CA ILE A 72 1.13 -11.35 5.92
C ILE A 72 1.77 -10.07 6.42
N THR A 73 3.04 -9.90 6.07
CA THR A 73 3.80 -8.71 6.42
C THR A 73 4.46 -8.14 5.17
N TYR A 74 4.82 -6.87 5.24
CA TYR A 74 5.68 -6.26 4.24
C TYR A 74 6.71 -5.34 4.87
N LYS A 75 7.86 -5.19 4.21
CA LYS A 75 8.86 -4.18 4.53
C LYS A 75 8.91 -3.16 3.41
N VAL A 76 9.20 -1.92 3.77
CA VAL A 76 9.54 -0.87 2.81
C VAL A 76 11.05 -0.96 2.56
N SER A 77 11.47 -0.90 1.31
CA SER A 77 12.88 -0.97 0.91
C SER A 77 13.22 0.25 0.05
N ASP A 78 14.32 0.94 0.37
CA ASP A 78 14.89 2.00 -0.48
C ASP A 78 15.90 1.46 -1.51
N GLY A 79 16.06 0.12 -1.57
CA GLY A 79 17.04 -0.58 -2.40
C GLY A 79 18.38 -0.87 -1.71
N THR A 80 18.63 -0.24 -0.57
CA THR A 80 19.85 -0.43 0.25
C THR A 80 19.51 -0.89 1.66
N THR A 81 18.46 -0.34 2.25
CA THR A 81 17.97 -0.62 3.60
C THR A 81 16.52 -1.08 3.56
N ASP A 82 16.21 -2.01 4.47
CA ASP A 82 14.85 -2.46 4.72
C ASP A 82 14.34 -1.84 6.02
N GLY A 83 13.13 -1.29 5.97
CA GLY A 83 12.40 -0.82 7.12
C GLY A 83 11.91 -1.96 8.01
N ALA A 84 11.26 -1.59 9.12
CA ALA A 84 10.61 -2.55 9.99
C ALA A 84 9.49 -3.29 9.23
N ALA A 85 9.25 -4.55 9.58
CA ALA A 85 8.12 -5.30 9.05
C ALA A 85 6.81 -4.69 9.55
N ILE A 86 5.89 -4.44 8.62
CA ILE A 86 4.54 -3.93 8.87
C ILE A 86 3.57 -5.06 8.63
N GLU A 87 2.67 -5.29 9.59
CA GLU A 87 1.59 -6.25 9.47
C GLU A 87 0.50 -5.74 8.53
N LEU A 88 0.16 -6.55 7.51
CA LEU A 88 -0.99 -6.29 6.66
C LEU A 88 -2.20 -7.04 7.24
N ALA A 89 -2.75 -6.54 8.35
CA ALA A 89 -3.91 -7.11 9.03
C ALA A 89 -5.26 -6.76 8.39
N GLY A 90 -5.23 -5.91 7.36
CA GLY A 90 -6.41 -5.42 6.64
C GLY A 90 -6.00 -4.48 5.50
N PRO A 91 -6.95 -3.92 4.73
CA PRO A 91 -6.64 -2.90 3.74
C PRO A 91 -6.01 -1.68 4.43
N GLN A 92 -4.91 -1.21 3.88
CA GLN A 92 -4.25 0.01 4.32
C GLN A 92 -4.41 1.09 3.27
N PHE A 93 -4.90 2.24 3.70
CA PHE A 93 -5.12 3.39 2.84
C PHE A 93 -4.42 4.60 3.43
N ASN A 94 -3.47 5.15 2.69
CA ASN A 94 -2.70 6.33 3.05
C ASN A 94 -2.98 7.42 2.02
N SER A 95 -3.52 8.56 2.47
CA SER A 95 -3.71 9.77 1.68
C SER A 95 -3.24 11.00 2.47
N GLY A 96 -3.23 12.17 1.85
CA GLY A 96 -2.93 13.43 2.54
C GLY A 96 -1.54 13.48 3.19
N GLY A 97 -0.55 12.83 2.59
CA GLY A 97 0.83 12.76 3.11
C GLY A 97 1.07 11.68 4.17
N ALA A 98 0.07 10.84 4.49
CA ALA A 98 0.23 9.73 5.42
C ALA A 98 1.28 8.69 5.00
N GLY A 99 1.75 8.72 3.74
CA GLY A 99 2.87 7.89 3.26
C GLY A 99 4.14 8.05 4.10
N VAL A 100 4.35 9.18 4.79
CA VAL A 100 5.51 9.39 5.69
C VAL A 100 5.66 8.31 6.77
N HIS A 101 4.56 7.65 7.18
CA HIS A 101 4.60 6.56 8.16
C HIS A 101 5.33 5.30 7.66
N LEU A 102 5.63 5.21 6.36
CA LEU A 102 6.47 4.16 5.78
C LEU A 102 7.94 4.25 6.25
N GLY A 103 8.38 5.42 6.73
CA GLY A 103 9.68 5.62 7.39
C GLY A 103 10.91 5.66 6.47
N LEU A 104 10.77 5.30 5.19
CA LEU A 104 11.81 5.34 4.16
C LEU A 104 11.22 5.83 2.84
N ASP A 105 12.08 6.30 1.93
CA ASP A 105 11.72 6.58 0.53
C ASP A 105 11.61 5.27 -0.24
N PRO A 106 10.40 4.83 -0.62
CA PRO A 106 10.20 3.48 -1.13
C PRO A 106 10.67 3.33 -2.57
N LEU A 107 11.57 2.37 -2.80
CA LEU A 107 11.88 1.79 -4.11
C LEU A 107 11.08 0.51 -4.33
N SER A 108 10.87 -0.28 -3.28
CA SER A 108 10.11 -1.53 -3.36
C SER A 108 9.42 -1.85 -2.05
N LEU A 109 8.41 -2.73 -2.13
CA LEU A 109 7.82 -3.40 -0.99
C LEU A 109 8.22 -4.88 -1.02
N LYS A 110 8.63 -5.42 0.12
CA LYS A 110 9.02 -6.84 0.24
C LYS A 110 7.98 -7.56 1.07
N PHE A 111 7.17 -8.39 0.44
CA PHE A 111 6.08 -9.11 1.09
C PHE A 111 6.52 -10.49 1.58
N SER A 112 6.08 -10.86 2.77
CA SER A 112 6.24 -12.20 3.33
C SER A 112 4.89 -12.79 3.68
N ASN A 113 4.73 -14.10 3.46
CA ASN A 113 3.50 -14.83 3.74
C ASN A 113 3.78 -16.08 4.58
N ALA A 114 3.59 -15.96 5.88
CA ALA A 114 3.69 -17.06 6.84
C ALA A 114 2.38 -17.84 7.00
N SER A 115 1.32 -17.51 6.24
CA SER A 115 0.07 -18.26 6.27
C SER A 115 0.18 -19.59 5.54
N ALA A 116 -0.83 -20.45 5.70
CA ALA A 116 -0.94 -21.73 4.99
C ALA A 116 -1.45 -21.60 3.53
N HIS A 117 -1.87 -20.40 3.11
CA HIS A 117 -2.54 -20.20 1.82
C HIS A 117 -1.84 -19.11 0.99
N PRO A 118 -1.89 -19.18 -0.35
CA PRO A 118 -1.41 -18.07 -1.18
C PRO A 118 -2.29 -16.82 -1.01
N ALA A 119 -1.68 -15.65 -1.07
CA ALA A 119 -2.39 -14.37 -1.03
C ALA A 119 -2.17 -13.59 -2.34
N HIS A 120 -3.18 -12.81 -2.72
CA HIS A 120 -3.11 -11.89 -3.85
C HIS A 120 -3.15 -10.46 -3.33
N ILE A 121 -2.04 -9.74 -3.47
CA ILE A 121 -1.90 -8.35 -3.03
C ILE A 121 -2.17 -7.44 -4.22
N GLU A 122 -2.97 -6.40 -3.99
CA GLU A 122 -3.20 -5.31 -4.93
C GLU A 122 -2.69 -4.01 -4.28
N ILE A 123 -1.84 -3.30 -5.02
CA ILE A 123 -1.29 -2.01 -4.64
C ILE A 123 -1.74 -0.98 -5.67
N PHE A 124 -2.33 0.11 -5.20
CA PHE A 124 -2.54 1.30 -6.01
C PHE A 124 -1.72 2.44 -5.42
N ILE A 125 -0.97 3.13 -6.26
CA ILE A 125 -0.17 4.29 -5.86
C ILE A 125 -0.42 5.44 -6.82
N ALA A 126 -0.56 6.65 -6.28
CA ALA A 126 -0.57 7.91 -7.02
C ALA A 126 0.43 8.86 -6.41
N ARG A 127 1.27 9.48 -7.23
CA ARG A 127 2.43 10.23 -6.74
C ARG A 127 2.90 11.34 -7.67
N ASP A 128 3.69 12.24 -7.10
CA ASP A 128 4.62 13.07 -7.85
C ASP A 128 5.78 12.19 -8.37
N ALA A 129 6.11 12.37 -9.64
CA ALA A 129 7.22 11.71 -10.32
C ALA A 129 8.12 12.73 -11.04
N THR A 130 8.02 14.00 -10.65
CA THR A 130 8.90 15.06 -11.14
C THR A 130 10.35 14.74 -10.71
N PRO A 131 11.30 14.69 -11.65
CA PRO A 131 12.72 14.42 -11.35
C PRO A 131 13.38 15.46 -10.43
#